data_AF-E5VJQ1-F1
#
_entry.id   AF-E5VJQ1-F1
#
_cell.length_a   1.000
_cell.length_b   1.000
_cell.length_c   1.000
_cell.angle_alpha   90.00
_cell.angle_beta   90.00
_cell.angle_gamma   90.00
#
_symmetry.space_group_name_H-M   'P 1'
#
loop_
_entity.id
_entity.type
_entity.pdbx_description
1 polymer ?
#
loop_
_entity_poly.entity_id
_entity_poly.type
_entity_poly.pdbx_seq_one_letter_code
_entity_poly.pdbx_strand_id
1 'polypeptide(L)'
;MAKKKKSSAFAVVQQIGKSFFLPVSVLPIAGILLGLGSSFTNADTIAAYHLQGIMGEGTILNALLTIMSQVGNTIFGNLPLIFALAVALGMAKNEKAVAVLSAGISFFVMNSTINAMLKLSGKIFSGRNICKECLKRTDHECLWY
;
A
#
# COMPACT_ATOMS: atom_id res chain seq x y z
N MET A 1 17.92 42.38 22.70
CA MET A 1 18.05 40.90 22.71
C MET A 1 16.80 40.30 22.08
N ALA A 2 16.84 39.88 20.81
CA ALA A 2 15.67 39.33 20.11
C ALA A 2 15.54 37.81 20.37
N LYS A 3 14.46 37.38 21.03
CA LYS A 3 14.13 35.96 21.24
C LYS A 3 13.85 35.27 19.89
N LYS A 4 14.74 34.38 19.47
CA LYS A 4 14.60 33.56 18.25
C LYS A 4 13.70 32.34 18.52
N LYS A 5 12.43 32.42 18.13
CA LYS A 5 11.41 31.35 18.24
C LYS A 5 11.63 30.27 17.17
N LYS A 6 12.69 29.46 17.27
CA LYS A 6 12.98 28.34 16.34
C LYS A 6 13.18 27.04 17.12
N SER A 7 12.13 26.24 17.27
CA SER A 7 12.27 24.85 17.77
C SER A 7 11.05 23.95 17.57
N SER A 8 9.81 24.46 17.57
CA SER A 8 8.62 23.58 17.55
C SER A 8 8.23 23.04 16.17
N ALA A 9 8.02 23.92 15.17
CA ALA A 9 7.60 23.48 13.83
C ALA A 9 8.65 22.57 13.14
N PHE A 10 9.94 22.89 13.31
CA PHE A 10 11.02 22.05 12.80
C PHE A 10 11.08 20.68 13.49
N ALA A 11 10.79 20.62 14.79
CA ALA A 11 10.71 19.37 15.52
C ALA A 11 9.53 18.49 15.06
N VAL A 12 8.37 19.08 14.75
CA VAL A 12 7.21 18.33 14.21
C VAL A 12 7.50 17.73 12.84
N VAL A 13 8.09 18.51 11.92
CA VAL A 13 8.49 18.01 10.59
C VAL A 13 9.53 16.89 10.73
N GLN A 14 10.48 17.03 11.64
CA GLN A 14 11.48 15.99 11.91
C GLN A 14 10.85 14.72 12.51
N GLN A 15 9.85 14.87 13.39
CA GLN A 15 9.13 13.74 13.98
C GLN A 15 8.31 12.98 12.94
N ILE A 16 7.68 13.70 12.00
CA ILE A 16 6.97 13.11 10.86
C ILE A 16 7.96 12.34 9.95
N GLY A 17 9.13 12.90 9.66
CA GLY A 17 10.16 12.19 8.88
C GLY A 17 10.62 10.88 9.55
N LYS A 18 10.72 10.86 10.88
CA LYS A 18 11.05 9.65 11.64
C LYS A 18 9.93 8.61 11.62
N SER A 19 8.66 9.03 11.61
CA SER A 19 7.52 8.10 11.58
C SER A 19 7.38 7.40 10.23
N PHE A 20 7.70 8.09 9.13
CA PHE A 20 7.72 7.51 7.79
C PHE A 20 8.84 6.50 7.54
N PHE A 21 9.89 6.49 8.38
CA PHE A 21 10.96 5.51 8.25
C PHE A 21 10.50 4.08 8.57
N LEU A 22 9.54 3.94 9.49
CA LEU A 22 9.09 2.63 9.99
C LEU A 22 8.42 1.75 8.93
N PRO A 23 7.55 2.27 8.05
CA PRO A 23 7.06 1.50 6.90
C PRO A 23 8.13 1.30 5.83
N VAL A 24 8.92 2.33 5.54
CA VAL A 24 9.89 2.33 4.44
C VAL A 24 10.95 1.24 4.61
N SER A 25 11.27 0.84 5.84
CA SER A 25 12.20 -0.27 6.11
C SER A 25 11.65 -1.65 5.72
N VAL A 26 10.33 -1.82 5.61
CA VAL A 26 9.67 -3.08 5.27
C VAL A 26 9.50 -3.26 3.76
N LEU A 27 9.44 -2.15 3.00
CA LEU A 27 9.29 -2.15 1.54
C LEU A 27 10.38 -2.95 0.79
N PRO A 28 11.68 -2.86 1.13
CA PRO A 28 12.74 -3.59 0.43
C PRO A 28 12.54 -5.10 0.47
N ILE A 29 12.17 -5.64 1.64
CA ILE A 29 11.95 -7.07 1.81
C ILE A 29 10.70 -7.50 1.04
N ALA A 30 9.60 -6.73 1.14
CA ALA A 30 8.38 -6.99 0.38
C ALA A 30 8.63 -6.96 -1.13
N GLY A 31 9.46 -6.02 -1.60
CA GLY A 31 9.84 -5.87 -3.00
C GLY A 31 10.67 -7.05 -3.52
N ILE A 32 11.65 -7.52 -2.75
CA ILE A 32 12.42 -8.72 -3.10
C ILE A 32 11.51 -9.95 -3.13
N LEU A 33 10.60 -10.10 -2.15
CA LEU A 33 9.67 -11.23 -2.07
C LEU A 33 8.73 -11.28 -3.27
N LEU A 34 8.13 -10.14 -3.62
CA LEU A 34 7.23 -10.01 -4.76
C LEU A 34 7.97 -10.17 -6.09
N GLY A 35 9.16 -9.56 -6.21
CA GLY A 35 9.96 -9.57 -7.43
C GLY A 35 10.49 -10.96 -7.76
N LEU A 36 11.08 -11.65 -6.78
CA LEU A 36 11.53 -13.03 -6.95
C LEU A 36 10.32 -13.96 -7.16
N GLY A 37 9.30 -13.87 -6.30
CA GLY A 37 8.09 -14.68 -6.42
C GLY A 37 7.46 -14.58 -7.82
N SER A 38 7.25 -13.36 -8.34
CA SER A 38 6.59 -13.15 -9.62
C SER A 38 7.45 -13.53 -10.84
N SER A 39 8.78 -13.48 -10.72
CA SER A 39 9.69 -13.82 -11.83
C SER A 39 9.80 -15.33 -12.05
N PHE A 40 9.65 -16.12 -10.99
CA PHE A 40 9.77 -17.57 -11.02
C PHE A 40 8.41 -18.31 -11.07
N THR A 41 7.28 -17.61 -10.94
CA THR A 41 5.92 -18.20 -11.05
C THR A 41 5.23 -17.96 -12.40
N ASN A 42 5.89 -17.31 -13.36
CA ASN A 42 5.29 -16.99 -14.66
C ASN A 42 5.29 -18.20 -15.61
N ALA A 43 4.20 -18.41 -16.36
CA ALA A 43 4.02 -19.58 -17.22
C ALA A 43 5.12 -19.71 -18.29
N ASP A 44 5.70 -18.59 -18.73
CA ASP A 44 6.77 -18.54 -19.72
C ASP A 44 8.13 -19.00 -19.16
N THR A 45 8.40 -18.89 -17.85
CA THR A 45 9.64 -19.43 -17.25
C THR A 45 9.57 -20.93 -17.01
N ILE A 46 8.38 -21.47 -16.76
CA ILE A 46 8.16 -22.94 -16.69
C ILE A 46 8.32 -23.57 -18.09
N ALA A 47 7.88 -22.87 -19.14
CA ALA A 47 8.07 -23.29 -20.53
C ALA A 47 9.52 -23.09 -21.02
N ALA A 48 10.20 -22.01 -20.62
CA ALA A 48 11.57 -21.71 -21.06
C ALA A 48 12.64 -22.59 -20.39
N TYR A 49 12.40 -23.13 -19.19
CA TYR A 49 13.40 -23.92 -18.46
C TYR A 49 13.33 -25.45 -18.69
N HIS A 50 12.43 -25.95 -19.55
CA HIS A 50 12.37 -27.38 -19.93
C HIS A 50 12.33 -28.39 -18.74
N LEU A 51 11.95 -27.95 -17.54
CA LEU A 51 11.98 -28.76 -16.31
C LEU A 51 10.58 -29.28 -15.90
N GLN A 52 9.82 -29.70 -16.89
CA GLN A 52 8.44 -30.18 -16.77
C GLN A 52 8.30 -31.47 -15.92
N GLY A 53 9.41 -32.14 -15.57
CA GLY A 53 9.43 -33.36 -14.75
C GLY A 53 9.66 -33.16 -13.24
N ILE A 54 10.12 -31.99 -12.78
CA ILE A 54 10.38 -31.70 -11.35
C ILE A 54 9.74 -30.38 -10.88
N MET A 55 9.39 -29.46 -11.80
CA MET A 55 8.68 -28.21 -11.53
C MET A 55 7.38 -28.08 -12.36
N GLY A 56 6.57 -29.14 -12.41
CA GLY A 56 5.21 -29.05 -12.98
C GLY A 56 4.23 -28.36 -12.01
N GLU A 57 3.06 -27.94 -12.52
CA GLU A 57 1.93 -27.47 -11.71
C GLU A 57 1.64 -28.46 -10.57
N GLY A 58 1.94 -28.07 -9.32
CA GLY A 58 1.72 -28.89 -8.13
C GLY A 58 2.97 -29.24 -7.31
N THR A 59 4.19 -28.90 -7.77
CA THR A 59 5.39 -29.09 -6.94
C THR A 59 5.43 -28.08 -5.79
N ILE A 60 5.85 -28.54 -4.60
CA ILE A 60 6.02 -27.73 -3.37
C ILE A 60 6.79 -26.42 -3.63
N LEU A 61 7.75 -26.43 -4.57
CA LEU A 61 8.52 -25.24 -4.92
C LEU A 61 7.66 -24.15 -5.58
N ASN A 62 6.86 -24.47 -6.60
CA ASN A 62 5.98 -23.48 -7.25
C ASN A 62 4.93 -22.94 -6.26
N ALA A 63 4.37 -23.81 -5.42
CA ALA A 63 3.46 -23.40 -4.35
C ALA A 63 4.15 -22.44 -3.36
N LEU A 64 5.38 -22.74 -2.94
CA LEU A 64 6.17 -21.88 -2.05
C LEU A 64 6.46 -20.51 -2.68
N LEU A 65 6.86 -20.47 -3.96
CA LEU A 65 7.15 -19.20 -4.65
C LEU A 65 5.88 -18.38 -4.94
N THR A 66 4.75 -19.04 -5.20
CA THR A 66 3.43 -18.40 -5.32
C THR A 66 3.00 -17.78 -3.99
N ILE A 67 3.21 -18.49 -2.87
CA ILE A 67 2.96 -17.95 -1.53
C ILE A 67 3.85 -16.73 -1.28
N MET A 68 5.13 -16.78 -1.64
CA MET A 68 6.05 -15.65 -1.50
C MET A 68 5.60 -14.42 -2.32
N SER A 69 5.15 -14.62 -3.55
CA SER A 69 4.58 -13.54 -4.37
C SER A 69 3.31 -12.95 -3.76
N GLN A 70 2.36 -13.79 -3.31
CA GLN A 70 1.12 -13.34 -2.68
C GLN A 70 1.36 -12.56 -1.39
N VAL A 71 2.32 -12.98 -0.56
CA VAL A 71 2.70 -12.26 0.66
C VAL A 71 3.23 -10.88 0.30
N GLY A 72 4.12 -10.77 -0.69
CA GLY A 72 4.62 -9.48 -1.17
C GLY A 72 3.49 -8.58 -1.66
N ASN A 73 2.59 -9.11 -2.49
CA ASN A 73 1.44 -8.38 -3.01
C ASN A 73 0.48 -7.90 -1.89
N THR A 74 0.27 -8.72 -0.87
CA THR A 74 -0.59 -8.36 0.27
C THR A 74 -0.03 -7.19 1.07
N ILE A 75 1.30 -7.13 1.24
CA ILE A 75 1.97 -6.01 1.93
C ILE A 75 1.80 -4.72 1.13
N PHE A 76 2.04 -4.75 -0.19
CA PHE A 76 1.87 -3.58 -1.05
C PHE A 76 0.41 -3.15 -1.18
N GLY A 77 -0.52 -4.10 -1.30
CA GLY A 77 -1.96 -3.81 -1.37
C GLY A 77 -2.53 -3.16 -0.10
N ASN A 78 -1.93 -3.43 1.06
CA ASN A 78 -2.31 -2.82 2.34
C ASN A 78 -1.33 -1.72 2.79
N LEU A 79 -0.43 -1.29 1.92
CA LEU A 79 0.58 -0.28 2.24
C LEU A 79 -0.02 1.02 2.78
N PRO A 80 -1.13 1.56 2.23
CA PRO A 80 -1.74 2.78 2.76
C PRO A 80 -2.19 2.64 4.24
N LEU A 81 -2.71 1.47 4.61
CA LEU A 81 -3.11 1.19 5.99
C LEU A 81 -1.89 1.11 6.91
N ILE A 82 -0.84 0.38 6.51
CA ILE A 82 0.42 0.27 7.27
C ILE A 82 1.03 1.65 7.51
N PHE A 83 1.00 2.51 6.48
CA PHE A 83 1.53 3.86 6.54
C PHE A 83 0.73 4.75 7.50
N ALA A 84 -0.61 4.69 7.45
CA ALA A 84 -1.48 5.44 8.36
C ALA A 84 -1.24 5.07 9.84
N LEU A 85 -1.13 3.77 10.14
CA LEU A 85 -0.85 3.27 11.49
C LEU A 85 0.54 3.71 11.98
N ALA A 86 1.57 3.63 11.13
CA ALA A 86 2.93 4.01 11.48
C ALA A 86 3.10 5.52 11.70
N VAL A 87 2.43 6.35 10.89
CA VAL A 87 2.42 7.80 11.06
C VAL A 87 1.79 8.19 12.39
N ALA A 88 0.65 7.59 12.73
CA ALA A 88 0.01 7.80 14.03
C ALA A 88 0.92 7.34 15.19
N LEU A 89 1.54 6.17 15.06
CA LEU A 89 2.48 5.64 16.05
C LEU A 89 3.67 6.57 16.29
N GLY A 90 4.28 7.10 15.24
CA GLY A 90 5.47 7.96 15.35
C GLY A 90 5.17 9.41 15.75
N MET A 91 3.94 9.88 15.55
CA MET A 91 3.50 11.20 16.01
C MET A 91 2.94 11.20 17.45
N ALA A 92 2.41 10.07 17.91
CA ALA A 92 1.82 9.96 19.25
C ALA A 92 2.87 10.09 20.36
N LYS A 93 2.66 11.08 21.25
CA LYS A 93 3.51 11.30 22.43
C LYS A 93 3.08 10.44 23.61
N ASN A 94 1.77 10.31 23.81
CA ASN A 94 1.13 9.52 24.87
C ASN A 94 0.12 8.56 24.24
N GLU A 95 -0.24 7.48 24.95
CA GLU A 95 -1.29 6.54 24.54
C GLU A 95 -1.16 6.05 23.08
N LYS A 96 0.05 5.59 22.72
CA LYS A 96 0.39 5.17 21.35
C LYS A 96 -0.57 4.12 20.79
N ALA A 97 -1.04 3.20 21.63
CA ALA A 97 -1.99 2.15 21.23
C ALA A 97 -3.34 2.76 20.79
N VAL A 98 -3.89 3.71 21.55
CA VAL A 98 -5.17 4.36 21.25
C VAL A 98 -5.06 5.24 19.99
N ALA A 99 -3.93 5.94 19.84
CA ALA A 99 -3.67 6.74 18.64
C ALA A 99 -3.64 5.89 17.36
N VAL A 100 -3.00 4.72 17.41
CA VAL A 100 -2.92 3.78 16.29
C VAL A 100 -4.28 3.17 15.97
N LEU A 101 -5.04 2.76 17.00
CA LEU A 101 -6.42 2.25 16.81
C LEU A 101 -7.33 3.30 16.15
N SER A 102 -7.28 4.56 16.63
CA SER A 102 -8.06 5.66 16.06
C SER A 102 -7.69 5.93 14.59
N ALA A 103 -6.40 5.87 14.26
CA ALA A 103 -5.93 6.04 12.88
C ALA A 103 -6.42 4.91 11.96
N GLY A 104 -6.42 3.67 12.43
CA GLY A 104 -6.96 2.53 11.68
C GLY A 104 -8.44 2.69 11.36
N ILE A 105 -9.25 3.07 12.36
CA ILE A 105 -10.70 3.32 12.18
C ILE A 105 -10.91 4.49 11.21
N SER A 106 -10.17 5.59 11.40
CA SER A 106 -10.27 6.79 10.56
C SER A 106 -9.94 6.49 9.09
N PHE A 107 -8.96 5.61 8.84
CA PHE A 107 -8.61 5.18 7.47
C PHE A 107 -9.79 4.47 6.78
N PHE A 108 -10.45 3.54 7.46
CA PHE A 108 -11.63 2.85 6.91
C PHE A 108 -12.83 3.80 6.70
N VAL A 109 -13.09 4.69 7.66
CA VAL A 109 -14.16 5.69 7.55
C VAL A 109 -13.90 6.64 6.39
N MET A 110 -12.66 7.08 6.20
CA MET A 110 -12.27 7.94 5.08
C MET A 110 -12.51 7.23 3.74
N ASN A 111 -12.09 5.96 3.62
CA ASN A 111 -12.32 5.18 2.41
C ASN A 111 -13.82 5.01 2.11
N SER A 112 -14.64 4.70 3.12
CA SER A 112 -16.09 4.58 2.98
C SER A 112 -16.76 5.90 2.58
N THR A 113 -16.32 7.01 3.18
CA THR A 113 -16.84 8.35 2.90
C THR A 113 -16.54 8.78 1.47
N ILE A 114 -15.33 8.55 0.98
CA ILE A 114 -14.96 8.81 -0.42
C ILE A 114 -15.85 7.99 -1.36
N ASN A 115 -16.04 6.70 -1.08
CA ASN A 115 -16.93 5.84 -1.85
C ASN A 115 -18.38 6.34 -1.87
N ALA A 116 -18.90 6.82 -0.72
CA ALA A 116 -20.24 7.41 -0.64
C ALA A 116 -20.34 8.73 -1.42
N MET A 117 -19.34 9.59 -1.31
CA MET A 117 -19.29 10.88 -2.02
C MET A 117 -19.24 10.67 -3.54
N LEU A 118 -18.49 9.68 -4.02
CA LEU A 118 -18.41 9.34 -5.44
C LEU A 118 -19.74 8.82 -6.01
N LYS A 119 -20.50 8.05 -5.21
CA LYS A 119 -21.86 7.60 -5.55
C LYS A 119 -22.83 8.78 -5.65
N LEU A 120 -22.77 9.70 -4.68
CA LEU A 120 -23.65 10.88 -4.64
C LEU A 120 -23.31 11.90 -5.74
N SER A 121 -22.03 12.06 -6.08
CA SER A 121 -21.56 12.98 -7.13
C SER A 121 -21.84 12.48 -8.55
N GLY A 122 -22.50 11.32 -8.73
CA GLY A 122 -22.85 10.78 -10.05
C GLY A 122 -21.67 10.31 -10.89
N LYS A 123 -20.47 10.17 -10.29
CA LYS A 123 -19.28 9.65 -10.98
C LYS A 123 -19.23 8.11 -11.01
N ILE A 124 -20.02 7.45 -10.17
CA ILE A 124 -20.15 5.99 -10.11
C ILE A 124 -21.64 5.62 -10.04
N PHE A 125 -22.22 5.16 -11.15
CA PHE A 125 -23.53 4.51 -11.16
C PHE A 125 -23.37 3.04 -10.78
N SER A 126 -24.40 2.47 -10.12
CA SER A 126 -24.40 1.18 -9.41
C SER A 126 -24.14 -0.10 -10.22
N GLY A 127 -23.46 -0.03 -11.37
CA GLY A 127 -23.04 -1.18 -12.14
C GLY A 127 -21.87 -0.83 -13.03
N ARG A 128 -20.63 -1.14 -12.58
CA ARG A 128 -19.34 -1.27 -13.32
C ARG A 128 -19.05 -0.34 -14.53
N ASN A 129 -19.79 0.74 -14.68
CA ASN A 129 -19.71 1.66 -15.80
C ASN A 129 -19.48 3.03 -15.19
N ILE A 130 -18.21 3.40 -15.09
CA ILE A 130 -17.80 4.79 -14.92
C ILE A 130 -18.48 5.63 -16.00
N CYS A 131 -19.15 6.72 -15.61
CA CYS A 131 -19.74 7.67 -16.54
C CYS A 131 -18.67 8.06 -17.57
N LYS A 132 -18.95 7.93 -18.88
CA LYS A 132 -18.00 8.27 -19.97
C LYS A 132 -17.44 9.70 -19.85
N GLU A 133 -18.15 10.57 -19.14
CA GLU A 133 -17.71 11.93 -18.79
C GLU A 133 -16.50 11.96 -17.84
N CYS A 134 -16.33 10.96 -16.97
CA CYS A 134 -15.13 10.82 -16.14
C CYS A 134 -13.95 10.32 -16.99
N LEU A 135 -14.17 9.35 -17.88
CA LEU A 135 -13.13 8.77 -18.73
C LEU A 135 -12.50 9.80 -19.68
N LYS A 136 -13.27 10.77 -20.20
CA LYS A 136 -12.75 11.90 -21.02
C LYS A 136 -11.79 12.84 -20.29
N ARG A 137 -11.72 12.79 -18.95
CA ARG A 137 -10.77 13.56 -18.14
C ARG A 137 -9.68 12.69 -17.52
N THR A 138 -9.66 11.40 -17.85
CA THR A 138 -8.80 10.38 -17.21
C THR A 138 -7.50 10.11 -17.99
N ASP A 139 -7.28 10.73 -19.15
CA ASP A 139 -6.08 10.44 -19.97
C ASP A 139 -4.77 11.00 -19.39
N HIS A 140 -4.84 11.87 -18.37
CA HIS A 140 -3.63 12.47 -17.75
C HIS A 140 -3.52 12.34 -16.23
N GLU A 141 -4.53 11.83 -15.51
CA GLU A 141 -4.52 11.82 -14.02
C GLU A 141 -4.62 10.43 -13.37
N CYS A 142 -4.59 9.34 -14.15
CA CYS A 142 -4.75 7.96 -13.63
C CYS A 142 -3.49 7.10 -13.68
N LEU A 143 -2.31 7.69 -13.52
CA LEU A 143 -1.04 6.96 -13.31
C LEU A 143 -0.60 6.91 -11.84
N TRP A 144 -1.42 7.40 -10.90
CA TRP A 144 -1.05 7.51 -9.48
C TRP A 144 -2.13 7.09 -8.47
N TYR A 145 -3.08 6.23 -8.87
CA TYR A 145 -3.94 5.50 -7.92
C TYR A 145 -3.92 4.01 -8.20
#